data_AF-A0ABD0RR28-F1
#
_entry.id   AF-A0ABD0RR28-F1
#
_cell.length_a   1.000
_cell.length_b   1.000
_cell.length_c   1.000
_cell.angle_alpha   90.00
_cell.angle_beta   90.00
_cell.angle_gamma   90.00
#
_symmetry.space_group_name_H-M   'P 1'
#
loop_
_entity.id
_entity.type
_entity.pdbx_description
1 polymer ?
#
loop_
_entity_poly.entity_id
_entity_poly.type
_entity_poly.pdbx_seq_one_letter_code
_entity_poly.pdbx_strand_id
1 'polypeptide(L)'
;RLDYETRKAYTFKVEASNAVLDHRFLHLGPFKDTATVKVNVLDVEEPPVFSRLSYSMETYEDTPVGIIVGAVTAEDLDVGNSPV
;
A
#
# COMPACT_ATOMS: atom_id res chain seq x y z
N ARG A 1 9.76 2.51 -2.60
CA ARG A 1 8.98 1.31 -2.25
C ARG A 1 7.52 1.66 -2.45
N LEU A 2 6.74 0.80 -3.10
CA LEU A 2 5.29 0.92 -3.23
C LEU A 2 4.65 -0.03 -2.20
N ASP A 3 3.54 0.39 -1.63
CA ASP A 3 2.81 -0.28 -0.54
C ASP A 3 1.34 0.16 -0.72
N TYR A 4 0.48 -0.80 -1.07
CA TYR A 4 -0.88 -0.53 -1.50
C TYR A 4 -1.78 -0.15 -0.30
N GLU A 5 -1.52 -0.80 0.83
CA GLU A 5 -2.18 -0.70 2.13
C GLU A 5 -1.97 0.72 2.69
N THR A 6 -0.77 1.26 2.52
CA THR A 6 -0.43 2.62 2.91
C THR A 6 -0.90 3.67 1.89
N ARG A 7 -0.72 3.42 0.58
CA ARG A 7 -1.03 4.41 -0.46
C ARG A 7 -1.39 3.81 -1.82
N LYS A 8 -2.67 3.91 -2.16
CA LYS A 8 -3.25 3.36 -3.40
C LYS A 8 -2.96 4.15 -4.68
N ALA A 9 -2.59 5.44 -4.59
CA ALA A 9 -2.31 6.25 -5.77
C ALA A 9 -1.39 7.44 -5.51
N TYR A 10 -0.72 7.86 -6.57
CA TYR A 10 0.10 9.07 -6.63
C TYR A 10 -0.39 9.97 -7.76
N THR A 11 -0.39 11.28 -7.50
CA THR A 11 -0.70 12.30 -8.51
C THR A 11 0.48 13.24 -8.61
N PHE A 12 1.02 13.39 -9.80
CA PHE A 12 2.16 14.24 -10.10
C PHE A 12 1.73 15.33 -11.08
N LYS A 13 2.16 16.56 -10.83
CA LYS A 13 2.16 17.62 -11.84
C LYS A 13 3.54 17.66 -12.47
N VAL A 14 3.64 17.29 -13.74
CA VAL A 14 4.89 17.32 -14.50
C VAL A 14 4.94 18.59 -15.34
N GLU A 15 6.11 19.20 -15.47
CA GLU A 15 6.35 20.34 -16.36
C GLU A 15 7.34 19.89 -17.43
N ALA A 16 6.98 20.12 -18.70
CA ALA A 16 7.90 20.01 -19.82
C ALA A 16 8.34 21.42 -20.21
N SER A 17 9.64 21.64 -20.32
CA SER A 17 10.20 22.93 -20.74
C SER A 17 11.20 22.72 -21.87
N ASN A 18 11.27 23.68 -22.79
CA ASN A 18 12.29 23.67 -23.82
C ASN A 18 13.64 24.06 -23.21
N ALA A 19 14.60 23.15 -23.27
CA ALA A 19 15.93 23.35 -22.70
C ALA A 19 16.79 24.38 -23.47
N VAL A 20 16.48 24.62 -24.75
CA VAL A 20 17.21 25.56 -25.60
C VAL A 20 16.25 26.56 -26.21
N LEU A 21 16.31 27.79 -25.72
CA LEU A 21 15.51 28.90 -26.22
C LEU A 21 16.33 29.73 -27.20
N ASP A 22 15.81 29.93 -28.40
CA ASP A 22 16.36 30.90 -29.34
C ASP A 22 15.80 32.29 -28.98
N HIS A 23 16.69 33.26 -28.79
CA HIS A 23 16.35 34.66 -28.48
C HIS A 23 15.34 35.26 -29.44
N ARG A 24 15.32 34.83 -30.71
CA ARG A 24 14.37 35.32 -31.72
C ARG A 24 12.92 34.98 -31.37
N PHE A 25 12.68 33.94 -30.59
CA PHE A 25 11.33 33.45 -30.30
C PHE A 25 10.88 33.71 -28.86
N LEU A 26 11.70 34.28 -27.97
CA LEU A 26 11.36 34.49 -26.55
C LEU A 26 10.00 35.15 -26.28
N HIS A 27 9.51 35.97 -27.21
CA HIS A 27 8.21 36.64 -27.14
C HIS A 27 7.00 35.72 -27.37
N LEU A 28 7.19 34.50 -27.88
CA LEU A 28 6.13 33.58 -28.30
C LEU A 28 5.57 32.70 -27.18
N GLY A 29 6.03 32.85 -25.95
CA GLY A 29 5.34 32.28 -24.80
C GLY A 29 6.26 31.72 -23.74
N PRO A 30 5.70 30.94 -22.81
CA PRO A 30 6.42 30.48 -21.63
C PRO A 30 7.34 29.27 -21.92
N PHE A 31 7.37 28.75 -23.16
CA PHE A 31 8.15 27.58 -23.61
C PHE A 31 8.10 26.37 -22.69
N LYS A 32 6.98 26.25 -21.97
CA LYS A 32 6.73 25.19 -21.03
C LYS A 32 5.25 24.90 -20.95
N ASP A 33 4.95 23.67 -20.62
CA ASP A 33 3.59 23.19 -20.40
C ASP A 33 3.56 22.21 -19.24
N THR A 34 2.40 21.99 -18.65
CA THR A 34 2.23 21.09 -17.51
C THR A 34 1.18 20.04 -17.78
N ALA A 35 1.43 18.81 -17.34
CA ALA A 35 0.48 17.71 -17.38
C ALA A 35 0.30 17.09 -15.98
N THR A 36 -0.86 16.49 -15.75
CA THR A 36 -1.13 15.73 -14.52
C THR A 36 -1.04 14.25 -14.82
N VAL A 37 -0.16 13.55 -14.11
CA VAL A 37 0.03 12.11 -14.21
C VAL A 37 -0.52 11.45 -12.96
N LYS A 38 -1.46 10.51 -13.13
CA LYS A 38 -1.99 9.69 -12.04
C LYS A 38 -1.43 8.28 -12.16
N VAL A 39 -0.77 7.82 -11.12
CA VAL A 39 -0.24 6.46 -10.99
C VAL A 39 -1.07 5.73 -9.95
N ASN A 40 -1.67 4.61 -10.35
CA ASN A 40 -2.38 3.71 -9.44
C ASN A 40 -1.42 2.62 -8.98
N VAL A 41 -1.37 2.36 -7.68
CA VAL A 41 -0.70 1.19 -7.11
C VAL A 41 -1.67 0.03 -7.23
N LEU A 42 -1.18 -1.11 -7.70
CA LEU A 42 -1.97 -2.34 -7.79
C LEU A 42 -1.75 -3.15 -6.51
N ASP A 43 -2.84 -3.72 -6.03
CA ASP A 43 -2.87 -4.63 -4.88
C ASP A 43 -2.25 -5.97 -5.27
N VAL A 44 -1.54 -6.61 -4.34
CA VAL A 44 -0.88 -7.91 -4.53
C VAL A 44 -1.12 -8.73 -3.28
N GLU A 45 -1.45 -10.00 -3.44
CA GLU A 45 -1.78 -10.89 -2.33
C GLU A 45 -0.67 -10.96 -1.27
N GLU A 46 -1.01 -10.68 -0.02
CA GLU A 46 -0.13 -10.70 1.15
C GLU A 46 -0.53 -11.82 2.13
N PRO A 47 0.42 -12.48 2.81
CA PRO A 47 0.07 -13.49 3.80
C PRO A 47 -0.54 -12.85 5.06
N PRO A 48 -1.54 -13.47 5.70
CA PRO A 48 -2.11 -12.96 6.94
C PRO A 48 -1.04 -12.90 8.04
N VAL A 49 -1.09 -11.83 8.82
CA VAL A 49 -0.15 -11.57 9.91
C VAL A 49 -0.84 -11.78 11.25
N PHE A 50 -0.25 -12.61 12.11
CA PHE A 50 -0.75 -12.81 13.48
C PHE A 50 -0.69 -11.51 14.27
N SER A 51 -1.73 -11.26 15.09
CA SER A 51 -1.79 -10.05 15.93
C SER A 51 -0.70 -10.01 17.01
N ARG A 52 -0.07 -11.14 17.33
CA ARG A 52 1.06 -11.25 18.28
C ARG A 52 2.16 -12.13 17.72
N LEU A 53 3.41 -11.82 18.09
CA LEU A 53 4.59 -12.62 17.74
C LEU A 53 4.62 -13.99 18.43
N SER A 54 4.00 -14.11 19.60
CA SER A 54 3.89 -15.35 20.35
C SER A 54 2.62 -15.36 21.21
N TYR A 55 1.98 -16.53 21.30
CA TYR A 55 0.85 -16.77 22.18
C TYR A 55 1.23 -17.81 23.22
N SER A 56 1.13 -17.44 24.49
CA SER A 56 1.23 -18.37 25.62
C SER A 56 -0.15 -18.53 26.23
N MET A 57 -0.57 -19.77 26.44
CA MET A 57 -1.84 -20.12 27.04
C MET A 57 -1.60 -21.20 28.08
N GLU A 58 -2.33 -21.14 29.19
CA GLU A 58 -2.19 -22.05 30.31
C GLU A 58 -3.53 -22.73 30.59
N THR A 59 -3.48 -23.97 31.09
CA THR A 59 -4.65 -24.76 31.42
C THR A 59 -4.34 -25.66 32.62
N TYR A 60 -5.38 -26.08 33.35
CA TYR A 60 -5.21 -26.97 34.50
C TYR A 60 -5.08 -28.43 34.04
N GLU A 61 -4.38 -29.26 34.83
CA GLU A 61 -4.17 -30.68 34.50
C GLU A 61 -5.47 -31.50 34.45
N ASP A 62 -6.49 -31.08 35.20
CA ASP A 62 -7.80 -31.71 35.29
C ASP A 62 -8.80 -31.12 34.28
N THR A 63 -8.34 -30.32 33.32
CA THR A 63 -9.19 -29.69 32.31
C THR A 63 -9.89 -30.76 31.46
N PRO A 64 -11.23 -30.75 31.38
CA PRO A 64 -11.98 -31.71 30.58
C PRO A 64 -11.67 -31.65 29.09
N VAL A 65 -11.84 -32.78 28.41
CA VAL A 65 -11.66 -32.88 26.95
C VAL A 65 -12.69 -32.00 26.24
N GLY A 66 -12.22 -31.24 25.25
CA GLY A 66 -13.07 -30.38 24.39
C GLY A 66 -13.17 -28.93 24.85
N ILE A 67 -12.45 -28.53 25.91
CA ILE A 67 -12.38 -27.12 26.33
C ILE A 67 -11.43 -26.32 25.44
N ILE A 68 -11.87 -25.12 25.04
CA ILE A 68 -11.05 -24.16 24.31
C ILE A 68 -10.11 -23.47 25.29
N VAL A 69 -8.81 -23.67 25.11
CA VAL A 69 -7.75 -23.09 25.96
C VAL A 69 -7.44 -21.63 25.57
N GLY A 70 -7.68 -21.27 24.31
CA GLY A 70 -7.63 -19.90 23.84
C GLY A 70 -7.86 -19.81 22.34
N ALA A 71 -7.80 -18.58 21.83
CA ALA A 71 -7.95 -18.27 20.42
C ALA A 71 -6.79 -17.39 19.94
N VAL A 72 -6.41 -17.56 18.68
CA VAL A 72 -5.44 -16.71 18.00
C VAL A 72 -6.10 -16.05 16.80
N THR A 73 -5.59 -14.89 16.44
CA THR A 73 -6.12 -14.06 15.34
C THR A 73 -4.97 -13.70 14.42
N ALA A 74 -5.21 -13.81 13.12
CA ALA A 74 -4.36 -13.29 12.07
C ALA A 74 -5.22 -12.47 11.11
N GLU A 75 -4.67 -11.37 10.62
CA GLU A 75 -5.37 -10.42 9.77
C GLU A 75 -4.58 -10.21 8.49
N ASP A 76 -5.31 -10.10 7.39
CA ASP A 76 -4.83 -9.76 6.07
C ASP A 76 -5.47 -8.42 5.66
N LEU A 77 -4.68 -7.52 5.08
CA LEU A 77 -5.09 -6.16 4.72
C LEU A 77 -5.42 -6.01 3.23
N ASP A 78 -5.29 -7.10 2.46
CA ASP A 78 -5.68 -7.18 1.05
C ASP A 78 -7.13 -6.72 0.82
N VAL A 79 -7.39 -6.05 -0.31
CA VAL A 79 -8.76 -5.59 -0.64
C VAL A 79 -9.66 -6.75 -1.07
N GLY A 80 -9.06 -7.80 -1.65
CA GLY A 80 -9.73 -9.07 -1.83
C GLY A 80 -9.77 -9.79 -0.50
N ASN A 81 -10.95 -10.11 0.01
CA ASN A 81 -11.10 -11.02 1.16
C ASN A 81 -10.77 -12.44 0.69
N SER A 82 -9.50 -12.70 0.41
CA SER A 82 -8.96 -14.00 0.02
C SER A 82 -9.11 -14.92 1.22
N PRO A 83 -10.00 -15.93 1.18
CA PRO A 83 -10.00 -16.92 2.23
C PRO A 83 -8.70 -17.73 2.14
N VAL A 84 -7.98 -17.77 3.25
CA VAL A 84 -6.89 -18.72 3.50
C VAL A 84 -7.22 -20.15 3.10
#